data_AF-T1BTZ6-F1
#
_entry.id   AF-T1BTZ6-F1
#
_cell.length_a   1.000
_cell.length_b   1.000
_cell.length_c   1.000
_cell.angle_alpha   90.00
_cell.angle_beta   90.00
_cell.angle_gamma   90.00
#
_symmetry.space_group_name_H-M   'P 1'
#
loop_
_entity.id
_entity.type
_entity.pdbx_description
1 polymer ?
#
loop_
_entity_poly.entity_id
_entity_poly.type
_entity_poly.pdbx_seq_one_letter_code
_entity_poly.pdbx_strand_id
1 'polypeptide(L)'
;MGLAMCLGAIAPSLAADAPAVAPVPQLPVNDFARFPLLRDVVMSPDGKYLAGSYEVDQTAGTNSKFQLIVFALPSLKVTARLNFAPWHMPGLITWVGSTRLVVSENKVTGSLAAEQPTGDIIALNADGSQQRTLYSIAARGTPGASFNMMDMVDGNPTVVGPTHGMNGHVFIELHPFPMNVSQHDETRTAPFSTTWTVLVAIPGR
;
A
#
# COMPACT_ATOMS: atom_id res chain seq x y z
N MET A 1 95.92 -20.82 -23.33
CA MET A 1 95.14 -19.73 -23.95
C MET A 1 94.11 -20.36 -24.86
N GLY A 2 92.79 -20.35 -24.68
CA GLY A 2 91.88 -19.78 -23.69
C GLY A 2 90.49 -19.92 -24.33
N LEU A 3 89.69 -20.88 -23.88
CA LEU A 3 88.39 -21.27 -24.46
C LEU A 3 87.32 -20.25 -24.04
N ALA A 4 86.68 -19.56 -25.00
CA ALA A 4 85.63 -18.59 -24.71
C ALA A 4 84.27 -19.30 -24.54
N MET A 5 83.74 -19.29 -23.31
CA MET A 5 82.38 -19.75 -22.99
C MET A 5 81.38 -18.62 -23.26
N CYS A 6 80.37 -18.88 -24.10
CA CYS A 6 79.23 -17.99 -24.29
C CYS A 6 78.19 -18.23 -23.18
N LEU A 7 77.97 -17.22 -22.32
CA LEU A 7 76.89 -17.21 -21.33
C LEU A 7 75.57 -16.83 -22.03
N GLY A 8 74.59 -17.74 -22.04
CA GLY A 8 73.24 -17.47 -22.51
C GLY A 8 72.42 -16.74 -21.44
N ALA A 9 71.94 -15.53 -21.75
CA ALA A 9 71.04 -14.77 -20.89
C ALA A 9 69.60 -15.32 -21.03
N ILE A 10 69.02 -15.78 -19.92
CA ILE A 10 67.62 -16.22 -19.84
C ILE A 10 66.80 -15.01 -19.36
N ALA A 11 65.95 -14.45 -20.22
CA ALA A 11 65.03 -13.39 -19.85
C ALA A 11 63.73 -14.01 -19.27
N PRO A 12 63.24 -13.57 -18.10
CA PRO A 12 61.93 -14.00 -17.60
C PRO A 12 60.83 -13.25 -18.35
N SER A 13 59.96 -13.97 -19.07
CA SER A 13 58.74 -13.38 -19.62
C SER A 13 57.71 -13.18 -18.50
N LEU A 14 57.38 -11.93 -18.19
CA LEU A 14 56.17 -11.62 -17.43
C LEU A 14 54.96 -11.94 -18.32
N ALA A 15 54.29 -13.05 -18.05
CA ALA A 15 52.94 -13.28 -18.56
C ALA A 15 52.00 -12.30 -17.85
N ALA A 16 51.41 -11.36 -18.60
CA ALA A 16 50.38 -10.48 -18.08
C ALA A 16 49.11 -11.30 -17.85
N ASP A 17 48.75 -11.52 -16.59
CA ASP A 17 47.49 -12.12 -16.19
C ASP A 17 46.39 -11.08 -16.40
N ALA A 18 45.73 -11.12 -17.57
CA ALA A 18 44.59 -10.26 -17.84
C ALA A 18 43.41 -10.73 -16.98
N PRO A 19 42.77 -9.86 -16.18
CA PRO A 19 41.65 -10.27 -15.35
C PRO A 19 40.53 -10.79 -16.27
N ALA A 20 40.14 -12.05 -16.06
CA ALA A 20 39.01 -12.64 -16.75
C ALA A 20 37.76 -11.82 -16.41
N VAL A 21 37.26 -11.07 -17.39
CA VAL A 21 35.98 -10.38 -17.28
C VAL A 21 34.90 -11.45 -17.20
N ALA A 22 34.31 -11.62 -16.01
CA ALA A 22 33.19 -12.52 -15.83
C ALA A 22 32.05 -12.10 -16.78
N PRO A 23 31.37 -13.04 -17.45
CA PRO A 23 30.23 -12.72 -18.32
C PRO A 23 29.18 -11.97 -17.51
N VAL A 24 28.80 -10.78 -17.98
CA VAL A 24 27.68 -10.04 -17.39
C VAL A 24 26.42 -10.87 -17.62
N PRO A 25 25.68 -11.26 -16.56
CA PRO A 25 24.42 -11.99 -16.73
C PRO A 25 23.48 -11.16 -17.59
N GLN A 26 23.05 -11.69 -18.74
CA GLN A 26 22.04 -11.02 -19.56
C GLN A 26 20.71 -11.07 -18.80
N LEU A 27 20.20 -9.92 -18.37
CA LEU A 27 18.86 -9.83 -17.78
C LEU A 27 17.83 -10.27 -18.84
N PRO A 28 16.90 -11.19 -18.51
CA PRO A 28 15.80 -11.53 -19.39
C PRO A 28 15.01 -10.27 -19.80
N VAL A 29 14.62 -10.16 -21.07
CA VAL A 29 13.85 -9.00 -21.57
C VAL A 29 12.54 -8.81 -20.78
N ASN A 30 11.94 -9.90 -20.32
CA ASN A 30 10.71 -9.88 -19.49
C ASN A 30 10.90 -9.14 -18.16
N ASP A 31 12.10 -9.04 -17.60
CA ASP A 31 12.33 -8.29 -16.36
C ASP A 31 12.15 -6.77 -16.54
N PHE A 32 12.28 -6.27 -17.76
CA PHE A 32 12.04 -4.87 -18.08
C PHE A 32 10.56 -4.57 -18.40
N ALA A 33 9.77 -5.60 -18.70
CA ALA A 33 8.37 -5.48 -19.10
C ALA A 33 7.37 -5.78 -17.96
N ARG A 34 7.84 -6.31 -16.82
CA ARG A 34 6.98 -6.68 -15.69
C ARG A 34 6.56 -5.47 -14.85
N PHE A 35 5.30 -5.46 -14.44
CA PHE A 35 4.82 -4.48 -13.46
C PHE A 35 5.42 -4.76 -12.07
N PRO A 36 5.65 -3.71 -11.26
CA PRO A 36 6.13 -3.88 -9.90
C PRO A 36 5.06 -4.61 -9.06
N LEU A 37 5.47 -5.66 -8.36
CA LEU A 37 4.58 -6.42 -7.47
C LEU A 37 4.16 -5.62 -6.23
N LEU A 38 4.96 -4.63 -5.83
CA LEU A 38 4.69 -3.75 -4.70
C LEU A 38 4.71 -2.29 -5.18
N ARG A 39 3.67 -1.54 -4.84
CA ARG A 39 3.48 -0.12 -5.20
C ARG A 39 2.86 0.65 -4.05
N ASP A 40 2.84 1.98 -4.20
CA ASP A 40 2.24 2.91 -3.24
C ASP A 40 2.77 2.72 -1.81
N VAL A 41 4.09 2.52 -1.71
CA VAL A 41 4.75 2.18 -0.45
C VAL A 41 4.89 3.41 0.45
N VAL A 42 4.42 3.29 1.68
CA VAL A 42 4.51 4.33 2.71
C VAL A 42 5.16 3.79 3.99
N MET A 43 6.01 4.60 4.61
CA MET A 43 6.74 4.25 5.83
C MET A 43 6.00 4.75 7.07
N SER A 44 6.04 3.97 8.16
CA SER A 44 5.53 4.42 9.45
C SER A 44 6.36 5.60 9.99
N PRO A 45 5.78 6.49 10.81
CA PRO A 45 6.47 7.67 11.33
C PRO A 45 7.73 7.37 12.13
N ASP A 46 7.75 6.22 12.80
CA ASP A 46 8.90 5.77 13.59
C ASP A 46 9.89 4.92 12.78
N GLY A 47 9.65 4.73 11.47
CA GLY A 47 10.51 3.99 10.57
C GLY A 47 10.52 2.47 10.77
N LYS A 48 9.62 1.91 11.60
CA LYS A 48 9.60 0.48 11.92
C LYS A 48 8.79 -0.37 10.94
N TYR A 49 7.92 0.24 10.14
CA TYR A 49 7.05 -0.50 9.23
C TYR A 49 7.01 0.14 7.83
N LEU A 50 6.84 -0.71 6.82
CA LEU A 50 6.46 -0.32 5.46
C LEU A 50 5.11 -0.93 5.15
N ALA A 51 4.19 -0.14 4.60
CA ALA A 51 2.92 -0.60 4.08
C ALA A 51 2.84 -0.31 2.59
N GLY A 52 2.20 -1.17 1.80
CA GLY A 52 2.04 -0.93 0.37
C GLY A 52 0.99 -1.84 -0.27
N SER A 53 0.66 -1.53 -1.52
CA SER A 53 -0.23 -2.34 -2.35
C SER A 53 0.57 -3.42 -3.05
N TYR A 54 0.19 -4.68 -2.81
CA TYR A 54 0.85 -5.87 -3.32
C TYR A 54 -0.07 -6.63 -4.29
N GLU A 55 0.42 -6.93 -5.49
CA GLU A 55 -0.29 -7.79 -6.44
C GLU A 55 0.02 -9.26 -6.13
N VAL A 56 -1.05 -10.04 -5.94
CA VAL A 56 -0.94 -11.45 -5.60
C VAL A 56 -1.04 -12.28 -6.87
N ASP A 57 -0.14 -13.23 -7.02
CA ASP A 57 -0.28 -14.27 -8.03
C ASP A 57 -1.49 -15.13 -7.69
N GLN A 58 -2.46 -15.23 -8.61
CA GLN A 58 -3.72 -15.95 -8.41
C GLN A 58 -3.51 -17.45 -8.15
N THR A 59 -2.32 -17.99 -8.42
CA THR A 59 -1.94 -19.35 -8.02
C THR A 59 -1.76 -19.54 -6.50
N ALA A 60 -1.71 -18.45 -5.72
CA ALA A 60 -1.51 -18.48 -4.26
C ALA A 60 -2.76 -18.85 -3.43
N GLY A 61 -3.83 -19.35 -4.05
CA GLY A 61 -5.02 -19.86 -3.34
C GLY A 61 -5.88 -18.77 -2.69
N THR A 62 -5.76 -17.52 -3.12
CA THR A 62 -6.65 -16.41 -2.73
C THR A 62 -7.44 -15.91 -3.93
N ASN A 63 -8.71 -15.58 -3.70
CA ASN A 63 -9.54 -14.92 -4.72
C ASN A 63 -9.20 -13.43 -4.88
N SER A 64 -8.30 -12.90 -4.04
CA SER A 64 -7.84 -11.51 -4.05
C SER A 64 -6.72 -11.30 -5.06
N LYS A 65 -6.88 -10.35 -5.99
CA LYS A 65 -5.80 -9.93 -6.90
C LYS A 65 -4.82 -8.96 -6.23
N PHE A 66 -5.29 -8.14 -5.31
CA PHE A 66 -4.49 -7.13 -4.62
C PHE A 66 -4.60 -7.27 -3.11
N GLN A 67 -3.53 -6.96 -2.40
CA GLN A 67 -3.46 -6.98 -0.94
C GLN A 67 -2.84 -5.69 -0.45
N LEU A 68 -3.28 -5.20 0.70
CA LEU A 68 -2.40 -4.35 1.51
C LEU A 68 -1.44 -5.30 2.24
N ILE A 69 -0.14 -5.03 2.13
CA ILE A 69 0.90 -5.76 2.85
C ILE A 69 1.65 -4.82 3.78
N VAL A 70 2.00 -5.31 4.96
CA VAL A 70 2.85 -4.58 5.93
C VAL A 70 4.09 -5.40 6.24
N PHE A 71 5.25 -4.76 6.22
CA PHE A 71 6.55 -5.32 6.56
C PHE A 71 7.14 -4.64 7.81
N ALA A 72 7.78 -5.42 8.68
CA ALA A 72 8.60 -4.90 9.78
C ALA A 72 10.05 -4.67 9.34
N LEU A 73 10.58 -3.49 9.64
CA LEU A 73 11.98 -3.11 9.39
C LEU A 73 12.88 -3.38 10.60
N PRO A 74 14.16 -3.73 10.38
CA PRO A 74 14.81 -3.91 9.08
C PRO A 74 14.59 -5.30 8.45
N SER A 75 13.93 -6.22 9.17
CA SER A 75 13.84 -7.64 8.79
C SER A 75 13.09 -7.93 7.47
N LEU A 76 12.27 -7.00 7.00
CA LEU A 76 11.31 -7.18 5.91
C LEU A 76 10.35 -8.37 6.11
N LYS A 77 10.14 -8.79 7.37
CA LYS A 77 9.14 -9.81 7.71
C LYS A 77 7.75 -9.23 7.49
N VAL A 78 6.89 -9.97 6.78
CA VAL A 78 5.47 -9.63 6.65
C VAL A 78 4.79 -9.74 8.00
N THR A 79 4.19 -8.66 8.47
CA THR A 79 3.45 -8.58 9.73
C THR A 79 1.94 -8.53 9.56
N ALA A 80 1.46 -8.01 8.42
CA ALA A 80 0.03 -7.98 8.11
C ALA A 80 -0.24 -8.20 6.63
N ARG A 81 -1.41 -8.79 6.35
CA ARG A 81 -2.01 -8.86 5.01
C ARG A 81 -3.51 -8.56 5.14
N LEU A 82 -4.00 -7.65 4.32
CA LEU A 82 -5.44 -7.43 4.15
C LEU A 82 -5.78 -7.77 2.69
N ASN A 83 -6.62 -8.79 2.52
CA ASN A 83 -7.15 -9.20 1.22
C ASN A 83 -8.32 -8.31 0.83
N PHE A 84 -8.37 -7.93 -0.44
CA PHE A 84 -9.49 -7.20 -1.02
C PHE A 84 -10.37 -8.14 -1.83
N ALA A 85 -11.58 -7.70 -2.16
CA ALA A 85 -12.42 -8.44 -3.09
C ALA A 85 -11.73 -8.56 -4.47
N PRO A 86 -12.14 -9.52 -5.33
CA PRO A 86 -11.68 -9.55 -6.71
C PRO A 86 -11.87 -8.19 -7.38
N TRP A 87 -10.84 -7.70 -8.08
CA TRP A 87 -10.82 -6.39 -8.75
C TRP A 87 -10.83 -5.17 -7.83
N HIS A 88 -10.70 -5.36 -6.51
CA HIS A 88 -10.55 -4.28 -5.55
C HIS A 88 -9.10 -4.26 -5.04
N MET A 89 -8.61 -3.07 -4.68
CA MET A 89 -7.23 -2.86 -4.26
C MET A 89 -7.11 -1.80 -3.16
N PRO A 90 -5.98 -1.79 -2.42
CA PRO A 90 -5.61 -0.65 -1.61
C PRO A 90 -5.54 0.63 -2.46
N GLY A 91 -6.23 1.67 -2.02
CA GLY A 91 -6.08 3.04 -2.51
C GLY A 91 -5.08 3.81 -1.64
N LEU A 92 -5.49 4.97 -1.12
CA LEU A 92 -4.64 5.81 -0.28
C LEU A 92 -4.32 5.12 1.05
N ILE A 93 -3.03 4.86 1.29
CA ILE A 93 -2.52 4.27 2.54
C ILE A 93 -1.95 5.39 3.42
N THR A 94 -2.49 5.54 4.62
CA THR A 94 -2.13 6.61 5.55
C THR A 94 -1.84 6.07 6.95
N TRP A 95 -0.63 6.28 7.46
CA TRP A 95 -0.32 6.03 8.87
C TRP A 95 -0.95 7.11 9.76
N VAL A 96 -1.73 6.70 10.75
CA VAL A 96 -2.39 7.60 11.73
C VAL A 96 -1.71 7.57 13.10
N GLY A 97 -0.68 6.72 13.23
CA GLY A 97 0.21 6.57 14.37
C GLY A 97 1.35 5.62 13.99
N SER A 98 2.26 5.31 14.92
CA SER A 98 3.42 4.45 14.64
C SER A 98 3.05 3.01 14.28
N THR A 99 1.90 2.52 14.75
CA THR A 99 1.47 1.12 14.60
C THR A 99 0.10 0.97 13.98
N ARG A 100 -0.55 2.07 13.57
CA ARG A 100 -1.92 2.04 13.04
C ARG A 100 -2.04 2.83 11.76
N LEU A 101 -2.74 2.26 10.80
CA LEU A 101 -2.93 2.84 9.48
C LEU A 101 -4.39 2.74 9.02
N VAL A 102 -4.71 3.61 8.07
CA VAL A 102 -5.97 3.68 7.35
C VAL A 102 -5.67 3.45 5.88
N VAL A 103 -6.54 2.72 5.21
CA VAL A 103 -6.47 2.45 3.78
C VAL A 103 -7.84 2.69 3.17
N SER A 104 -7.90 3.49 2.11
CA SER A 104 -9.10 3.56 1.27
C SER A 104 -9.12 2.38 0.30
N GLU A 105 -10.30 2.04 -0.21
CA GLU A 105 -10.44 0.99 -1.21
C GLU A 105 -10.73 1.59 -2.58
N ASN A 106 -10.04 1.07 -3.59
CA ASN A 106 -10.24 1.42 -4.99
C ASN A 106 -10.67 0.18 -5.78
N LYS A 107 -11.45 0.38 -6.82
CA LYS A 107 -11.86 -0.64 -7.78
C LYS A 107 -11.13 -0.49 -9.11
N VAL A 108 -10.72 -1.61 -9.67
CA VAL A 108 -10.10 -1.72 -10.99
C VAL A 108 -11.10 -2.28 -11.98
N THR A 109 -11.34 -1.55 -13.06
CA THR A 109 -12.24 -1.98 -14.13
C THR A 109 -11.51 -2.43 -15.40
N GLY A 110 -10.19 -2.26 -15.45
CA GLY A 110 -9.32 -2.72 -16.54
C GLY A 110 -7.85 -2.46 -16.25
N SER A 111 -6.94 -3.03 -17.05
CA SER A 111 -5.49 -2.91 -16.85
C SER A 111 -4.93 -1.50 -17.14
N LEU A 112 -5.65 -0.71 -17.95
CA LEU A 112 -5.27 0.66 -18.34
C LEU A 112 -6.23 1.72 -17.80
N ALA A 113 -7.30 1.29 -17.13
CA ALA A 113 -8.26 2.21 -16.54
C ALA A 113 -7.70 2.80 -15.26
N ALA A 114 -7.96 4.08 -15.02
CA ALA A 114 -7.70 4.67 -13.72
C ALA A 114 -8.51 3.94 -12.64
N GLU A 115 -7.88 3.73 -11.49
CA GLU A 115 -8.52 3.17 -10.32
C GLU A 115 -9.61 4.11 -9.79
N GLN A 116 -10.75 3.54 -9.42
CA GLN A 116 -11.93 4.29 -9.00
C GLN A 116 -12.12 4.13 -7.50
N PRO A 117 -12.13 5.21 -6.71
CA PRO A 117 -12.40 5.11 -5.28
C PRO A 117 -13.80 4.55 -5.04
N THR A 118 -13.93 3.56 -4.16
CA THR A 118 -15.24 2.98 -3.80
C THR A 118 -15.92 3.75 -2.67
N GLY A 119 -15.16 4.57 -1.94
CA GLY A 119 -15.59 5.21 -0.71
C GLY A 119 -15.45 4.32 0.52
N ASP A 120 -14.98 3.08 0.40
CA ASP A 120 -14.73 2.24 1.57
C ASP A 120 -13.40 2.63 2.23
N ILE A 121 -13.41 2.72 3.56
CA ILE A 121 -12.26 3.10 4.37
C ILE A 121 -12.09 2.07 5.49
N ILE A 122 -10.91 1.47 5.56
CA ILE A 122 -10.57 0.42 6.51
C ILE A 122 -9.39 0.88 7.35
N ALA A 123 -9.41 0.60 8.65
CA ALA A 123 -8.29 0.82 9.55
C ALA A 123 -7.83 -0.50 10.18
N LEU A 124 -6.53 -0.64 10.38
CA LEU A 124 -5.91 -1.81 11.02
C LEU A 124 -4.57 -1.44 11.63
N ASN A 125 -4.10 -2.28 12.54
CA ASN A 125 -2.76 -2.17 13.10
C ASN A 125 -1.72 -2.79 12.16
N ALA A 126 -0.44 -2.46 12.37
CA ALA A 126 0.69 -2.94 11.56
C ALA A 126 0.90 -4.46 11.61
N ASP A 127 0.31 -5.14 12.60
CA ASP A 127 0.28 -6.59 12.74
C ASP A 127 -1.01 -7.23 12.19
N GLY A 128 -1.89 -6.42 11.58
CA GLY A 128 -3.18 -6.86 11.02
C GLY A 128 -4.30 -6.97 12.06
N SER A 129 -4.01 -6.76 13.34
CA SER A 129 -5.02 -6.76 14.38
C SER A 129 -5.92 -5.52 14.31
N GLN A 130 -7.05 -5.59 15.01
CA GLN A 130 -7.98 -4.47 15.16
C GLN A 130 -8.50 -3.87 13.84
N GLN A 131 -8.66 -4.73 12.83
CA GLN A 131 -9.30 -4.34 11.60
C GLN A 131 -10.72 -3.82 11.87
N ARG A 132 -11.02 -2.64 11.34
CA ARG A 132 -12.31 -1.95 11.47
C ARG A 132 -12.63 -1.27 10.16
N THR A 133 -13.82 -1.50 9.62
CA THR A 133 -14.34 -0.66 8.53
C THR A 133 -14.82 0.65 9.13
N LEU A 134 -14.14 1.76 8.81
CA LEU A 134 -14.49 3.10 9.29
C LEU A 134 -15.68 3.68 8.53
N TYR A 135 -15.74 3.41 7.23
CA TYR A 135 -16.87 3.75 6.38
C TYR A 135 -17.02 2.71 5.28
N SER A 136 -18.25 2.31 5.00
CA SER A 136 -18.62 1.55 3.81
C SER A 136 -20.14 1.56 3.71
N ILE A 137 -20.65 1.83 2.51
CA ILE A 137 -22.10 1.73 2.25
C ILE A 137 -22.50 0.25 2.15
N ALA A 138 -21.67 -0.56 1.47
CA ALA A 138 -21.94 -1.97 1.27
C ALA A 138 -21.82 -2.82 2.55
N ALA A 139 -20.89 -2.46 3.44
CA ALA A 139 -20.68 -3.17 4.71
C ALA A 139 -21.51 -2.59 5.88
N ARG A 140 -22.37 -1.59 5.62
CA ARG A 140 -23.24 -0.99 6.65
C ARG A 140 -24.15 -2.07 7.25
N GLY A 141 -24.00 -2.31 8.55
CA GLY A 141 -24.83 -3.27 9.31
C GLY A 141 -24.25 -4.67 9.40
N THR A 142 -23.07 -4.88 8.82
CA THR A 142 -22.36 -6.16 8.90
C THR A 142 -21.49 -6.26 10.17
N PRO A 143 -21.20 -7.47 10.67
CA PRO A 143 -20.23 -7.66 11.75
C PRO A 143 -18.84 -7.13 11.35
N GLY A 144 -18.25 -6.26 12.18
CA GLY A 144 -16.94 -5.64 11.91
C GLY A 144 -17.00 -4.20 11.38
N ALA A 145 -18.19 -3.72 11.02
CA ALA A 145 -18.45 -2.31 10.79
C ALA A 145 -18.22 -1.49 12.09
N SER A 146 -17.58 -0.33 11.96
CA SER A 146 -17.57 0.67 13.04
C SER A 146 -18.98 1.18 13.31
N PHE A 147 -19.40 1.20 14.58
CA PHE A 147 -20.69 1.80 14.96
C PHE A 147 -20.80 3.25 14.51
N ASN A 148 -19.68 3.98 14.48
CA ASN A 148 -19.64 5.37 14.05
C ASN A 148 -20.06 5.56 12.58
N MET A 149 -19.96 4.53 11.73
CA MET A 149 -20.41 4.67 10.33
C MET A 149 -21.92 4.83 10.24
N MET A 150 -22.68 4.29 11.21
CA MET A 150 -24.15 4.34 11.21
C MET A 150 -24.70 5.76 11.31
N ASP A 151 -23.99 6.63 12.01
CA ASP A 151 -24.35 8.03 12.16
C ASP A 151 -23.85 8.89 10.98
N MET A 152 -23.02 8.33 10.10
CA MET A 152 -22.51 9.03 8.91
C MET A 152 -23.51 8.97 7.75
N VAL A 153 -23.69 10.11 7.09
CA VAL A 153 -24.51 10.27 5.88
C VAL A 153 -23.95 9.41 4.74
N ASP A 154 -24.83 8.89 3.89
CA ASP A 154 -24.44 8.18 2.67
C ASP A 154 -23.80 9.15 1.68
N GLY A 155 -22.64 8.77 1.16
CA GLY A 155 -21.81 9.63 0.34
C GLY A 155 -20.51 8.96 -0.07
N ASN A 156 -19.61 9.77 -0.62
CA ASN A 156 -18.30 9.35 -1.05
C ASN A 156 -17.24 10.01 -0.15
N PRO A 157 -16.67 9.28 0.83
CA PRO A 157 -15.61 9.84 1.66
C PRO A 157 -14.23 9.68 1.02
N THR A 158 -13.35 10.63 1.33
CA THR A 158 -11.93 10.58 1.00
C THR A 158 -11.10 10.82 2.26
N VAL A 159 -9.97 10.12 2.37
CA VAL A 159 -9.01 10.37 3.45
C VAL A 159 -8.19 11.59 3.08
N VAL A 160 -8.23 12.63 3.92
CA VAL A 160 -7.44 13.86 3.71
C VAL A 160 -6.03 13.66 4.26
N GLY A 161 -5.89 12.98 5.40
CA GLY A 161 -4.60 12.71 6.01
C GLY A 161 -4.68 12.50 7.53
N PRO A 162 -3.54 12.21 8.17
CA PRO A 162 -3.46 12.05 9.62
C PRO A 162 -3.55 13.40 10.33
N THR A 163 -3.86 13.38 11.62
CA THR A 163 -3.66 14.56 12.47
C THR A 163 -2.17 14.87 12.62
N HIS A 164 -1.85 16.14 12.87
CA HIS A 164 -0.46 16.56 13.12
C HIS A 164 0.18 15.81 14.30
N GLY A 165 -0.61 15.46 15.31
CA GLY A 165 -0.14 14.72 16.48
C GLY A 165 -0.02 13.20 16.29
N MET A 166 -0.46 12.65 15.14
CA MET A 166 -0.41 11.21 14.85
C MET A 166 -0.96 10.33 15.99
N ASN A 167 -2.07 10.78 16.56
CA ASN A 167 -2.63 10.25 17.80
C ASN A 167 -3.72 9.19 17.55
N GLY A 168 -3.68 8.51 16.40
CA GLY A 168 -4.71 7.52 16.02
C GLY A 168 -5.98 8.16 15.46
N HIS A 169 -5.91 9.42 15.03
CA HIS A 169 -7.02 10.10 14.38
C HIS A 169 -6.71 10.42 12.92
N VAL A 170 -7.75 10.47 12.11
CA VAL A 170 -7.68 10.78 10.68
C VAL A 170 -8.74 11.81 10.31
N PHE A 171 -8.40 12.70 9.38
CA PHE A 171 -9.35 13.59 8.73
C PHE A 171 -9.95 12.90 7.52
N ILE A 172 -11.28 12.80 7.49
CA ILE A 172 -12.04 12.27 6.37
C ILE A 172 -12.91 13.39 5.84
N GLU A 173 -12.81 13.67 4.55
CA GLU A 173 -13.75 14.52 3.83
C GLU A 173 -14.92 13.65 3.37
N LEU A 174 -16.16 14.06 3.65
CA LEU A 174 -17.35 13.35 3.20
C LEU A 174 -18.13 14.21 2.20
N HIS A 175 -18.35 13.67 1.00
CA HIS A 175 -19.22 14.26 -0.01
C HIS A 175 -20.57 13.50 -0.01
N PRO A 176 -21.65 14.05 0.56
CA PRO A 176 -22.93 13.37 0.61
C PRO A 176 -23.49 13.09 -0.79
N PHE A 177 -24.12 11.94 -0.97
CA PHE A 177 -24.91 11.70 -2.17
C PHE A 177 -26.15 12.60 -2.17
N PRO A 178 -26.66 13.00 -3.36
CA PRO A 178 -27.95 13.66 -3.43
C PRO A 178 -29.00 12.72 -2.84
N MET A 179 -29.55 13.10 -1.69
CA MET A 179 -30.66 12.38 -1.09
C MET A 179 -31.87 12.51 -2.01
N ASN A 180 -32.53 11.39 -2.35
CA ASN A 180 -33.91 11.47 -2.82
C ASN A 180 -34.76 11.97 -1.66
N VAL A 181 -35.01 13.28 -1.62
CA VAL A 181 -35.93 13.90 -0.69
C VAL A 181 -37.36 13.49 -1.07
N SER A 182 -37.78 12.30 -0.64
CA SER A 182 -39.20 12.11 -0.36
C SER A 182 -39.54 13.12 0.74
N GLN A 183 -40.46 14.03 0.44
CA GLN A 183 -40.83 15.28 1.11
C GLN A 183 -41.13 15.26 2.64
N HIS A 184 -40.82 14.18 3.36
CA HIS A 184 -41.28 13.98 4.74
C HIS A 184 -40.26 14.26 5.84
N ASP A 185 -39.01 14.61 5.50
CA ASP A 185 -37.97 14.94 6.50
C ASP A 185 -37.21 16.21 6.12
N GLU A 186 -37.86 17.36 6.37
CA GLU A 186 -37.28 18.69 6.21
C GLU A 186 -36.27 19.04 7.33
N THR A 187 -36.02 18.14 8.29
CA THR A 187 -35.11 18.44 9.42
C THR A 187 -33.66 18.05 9.16
N ARG A 188 -33.37 17.34 8.06
CA ARG A 188 -32.02 16.90 7.68
C ARG A 188 -31.55 17.48 6.35
N THR A 189 -31.83 18.75 6.09
CA THR A 189 -31.36 19.45 4.89
C THR A 189 -29.97 20.05 5.13
N ALA A 190 -28.92 19.23 5.03
CA ALA A 190 -27.58 19.78 4.83
C ALA A 190 -27.49 20.32 3.38
N PRO A 191 -26.96 21.53 3.14
CA PRO A 191 -26.88 22.08 1.80
C PRO A 191 -26.05 21.18 0.88
N PHE A 192 -26.53 20.98 -0.35
CA PHE A 192 -26.01 20.13 -1.43
C PHE A 192 -24.58 20.43 -1.93
N SER A 193 -23.81 21.23 -1.19
CA SER A 193 -22.40 21.57 -1.47
C SER A 193 -21.52 21.58 -0.23
N THR A 194 -22.00 21.05 0.91
CA THR A 194 -21.24 21.11 2.16
C THR A 194 -20.35 19.87 2.27
N THR A 195 -19.08 20.06 1.92
CA THR A 195 -18.00 19.18 2.36
C THR A 195 -17.93 19.20 3.89
N TRP A 196 -17.91 18.03 4.52
CA TRP A 196 -17.61 17.91 5.95
C TRP A 196 -16.25 17.24 6.14
N THR A 197 -15.34 17.91 6.85
CA THR A 197 -14.15 17.24 7.39
C THR A 197 -14.49 16.70 8.77
N VAL A 198 -14.53 15.38 8.90
CA VAL A 198 -14.79 14.69 10.17
C VAL A 198 -13.47 14.17 10.72
N LEU A 199 -13.20 14.49 11.99
CA LEU A 199 -12.14 13.87 12.76
C LEU A 199 -12.63 12.51 13.26
N VAL A 200 -12.09 11.42 12.71
CA VAL A 200 -12.44 10.08 13.16
C VAL A 200 -11.36 9.58 14.12
N ALA A 201 -11.77 9.31 15.36
CA ALA A 201 -10.95 8.62 16.34
C ALA A 201 -10.91 7.13 16.02
N ILE A 202 -9.71 6.56 15.94
CA ILE A 202 -9.52 5.15 15.64
C ILE A 202 -8.89 4.49 16.88
N PRO A 203 -9.71 3.99 17.82
CA PRO A 203 -9.20 3.48 19.08
C PRO A 203 -8.31 2.25 18.87
N GLY A 204 -7.05 2.36 19.27
CA GLY A 204 -6.13 1.25 19.50
C GLY A 204 -6.38 0.67 20.88
N ARG A 205 -6.84 -0.58 20.95
CA ARG A 205 -6.92 -1.33 22.22
C ARG A 205 -6.24 -2.67 22.10
#